data_AF-A0A2T3MW48-F1
#
_entry.id   AF-A0A2T3MW48-F1
#
_cell.length_a   1.000
_cell.length_b   1.000
_cell.length_c   1.000
_cell.angle_alpha   90.00
_cell.angle_beta   90.00
_cell.angle_gamma   90.00
#
_symmetry.space_group_name_H-M   'P 1'
#
loop_
_entity.id
_entity.type
_entity.pdbx_description
1 polymer ?
#
loop_
_entity_poly.entity_id
_entity_poly.type
_entity_poly.pdbx_seq_one_letter_code
_entity_poly.pdbx_strand_id
1 'polypeptide(L)'
;MRQSVYLHMAVLFIRLDIHRENEAWRRVHRRIRVDLPHVSKHILQDIGVGDDCRLESGFGSTQAERKVSLLRREYQSRLVT
;
A
#
# COMPACT_ATOMS: atom_id res chain seq x y z
N MET A 1 -20.05 5.61 -35.02
CA MET A 1 -18.94 5.45 -34.05
C MET A 1 -19.53 5.46 -32.65
N ARG A 2 -19.36 4.40 -31.85
CA ARG A 2 -19.95 4.30 -30.51
C ARG A 2 -19.06 5.08 -29.53
N GLN A 3 -19.49 6.27 -29.12
CA GLN A 3 -18.78 7.11 -28.13
C GLN A 3 -18.45 6.36 -26.82
N SER A 4 -19.27 5.37 -26.47
CA SER A 4 -19.04 4.51 -25.30
C SER A 4 -17.72 3.73 -25.36
N VAL A 5 -17.26 3.34 -26.54
CA VAL A 5 -16.00 2.59 -26.72
C VAL A 5 -14.79 3.46 -26.41
N TYR A 6 -14.81 4.71 -26.87
CA TYR A 6 -13.75 5.68 -26.56
C TYR A 6 -13.65 5.98 -25.07
N LEU A 7 -14.81 6.10 -24.40
CA LEU A 7 -14.86 6.38 -22.97
C LEU A 7 -14.31 5.21 -22.15
N HIS A 8 -14.62 3.98 -22.53
CA HIS A 8 -14.03 2.78 -21.90
C HIS A 8 -12.51 2.72 -22.10
N MET A 9 -12.05 3.07 -23.31
CA MET A 9 -10.61 3.06 -23.60
C MET A 9 -9.86 4.15 -22.85
N ALA A 10 -10.42 5.36 -22.76
CA ALA A 10 -9.84 6.44 -21.97
C ALA A 10 -9.68 6.05 -20.50
N VAL A 11 -10.72 5.46 -19.90
CA VAL A 11 -10.66 4.98 -18.50
C VAL A 11 -9.60 3.90 -18.33
N LEU A 12 -9.47 2.97 -19.28
CA LEU A 12 -8.45 1.93 -19.24
C LEU A 12 -7.04 2.54 -19.28
N PHE A 13 -6.78 3.47 -20.19
CA PHE A 13 -5.48 4.11 -20.32
C PHE A 13 -5.10 4.91 -19.07
N ILE A 14 -6.03 5.66 -18.49
CA ILE A 14 -5.80 6.42 -17.25
C ILE A 14 -5.43 5.48 -16.10
N ARG A 15 -6.17 4.37 -15.93
CA ARG A 15 -5.86 3.39 -14.88
C ARG A 15 -4.49 2.75 -15.06
N LEU A 16 -4.14 2.44 -16.31
CA LEU A 16 -2.86 1.84 -16.63
C LEU A 16 -1.70 2.81 -16.36
N ASP A 17 -1.88 4.08 -16.68
CA ASP A 17 -0.89 5.13 -16.45
C ASP A 17 -0.63 5.33 -14.95
N ILE A 18 -1.71 5.48 -14.17
CA ILE A 18 -1.65 5.56 -12.70
C ILE A 18 -0.93 4.34 -12.11
N HIS A 19 -1.18 3.14 -12.64
CA HIS A 19 -0.52 1.93 -12.15
C HIS A 19 1.00 1.95 -12.43
N ARG A 20 1.39 2.38 -13.64
CA ARG A 20 2.81 2.49 -14.03
C ARG A 20 3.53 3.54 -13.21
N GLU A 21 2.91 4.69 -12.99
CA GLU A 21 3.46 5.75 -12.16
C GLU A 21 3.63 5.29 -10.71
N ASN A 22 2.63 4.64 -10.13
CA ASN A 22 2.74 4.09 -8.78
C ASN A 22 3.84 3.02 -8.65
N GLU A 23 4.05 2.19 -9.67
CA GLU A 23 5.16 1.25 -9.67
C GLU A 23 6.52 1.92 -9.82
N ALA A 24 6.63 2.91 -10.69
CA ALA A 24 7.85 3.70 -10.84
C ALA A 24 8.17 4.46 -9.54
N TRP A 25 7.15 5.08 -8.95
CA TRP A 25 7.22 5.73 -7.65
C TRP A 25 7.68 4.75 -6.57
N ARG A 26 7.05 3.58 -6.45
CA ARG A 26 7.48 2.52 -5.51
C ARG A 26 8.92 2.07 -5.78
N ARG A 27 9.35 1.92 -7.03
CA ARG A 27 10.72 1.52 -7.36
C ARG A 27 11.76 2.56 -6.91
N VAL A 28 11.47 3.84 -7.12
CA VAL A 28 12.34 4.96 -6.71
C VAL A 28 12.32 5.12 -5.19
N HIS A 29 11.12 5.12 -4.59
CA HIS A 29 10.91 5.41 -3.19
C HIS A 29 11.17 4.21 -2.24
N ARG A 30 11.31 2.98 -2.77
CA ARG A 30 11.76 1.81 -1.99
C ARG A 30 13.16 1.99 -1.36
N ARG A 31 13.97 2.92 -1.87
CA ARG A 31 15.35 3.17 -1.41
C ARG A 31 15.58 4.57 -0.87
N ILE A 32 14.53 5.28 -0.43
CA ILE A 32 14.71 6.56 0.21
C ILE A 32 15.16 6.30 1.65
N ARG A 33 16.46 6.55 1.88
CA ARG A 33 17.03 6.70 3.21
C ARG A 33 16.51 8.03 3.73
N VAL A 34 15.64 8.00 4.72
CA VAL A 34 15.13 9.24 5.30
C VAL A 34 16.21 9.72 6.28
N ASP A 35 16.93 10.78 5.90
CA ASP A 35 17.93 11.38 6.77
C ASP A 35 17.20 12.25 7.80
N LEU A 36 16.74 11.62 8.88
CA LEU A 36 16.10 12.29 10.02
C LEU A 36 17.10 12.35 11.16
N PRO A 37 17.98 13.38 11.18
CA PRO A 37 18.90 13.54 12.28
C PRO A 37 18.08 13.86 13.54
N HIS A 38 18.29 13.08 14.61
CA HIS A 38 17.75 13.28 15.98
C HIS A 38 16.35 12.73 16.28
N VAL A 39 15.83 11.75 15.54
CA VAL A 39 14.53 11.14 15.87
C VAL A 39 14.70 9.94 16.79
N SER A 40 13.90 9.90 17.86
CA SER A 40 13.84 8.78 18.80
C SER A 40 13.46 7.48 18.07
N LYS A 41 14.11 6.37 18.44
CA LYS A 41 13.86 5.02 17.89
C LYS A 41 12.37 4.65 17.92
N HIS A 42 11.65 5.06 18.97
CA HIS A 42 10.22 4.79 19.12
C HIS A 42 9.37 5.57 18.10
N ILE A 43 9.75 6.81 17.80
CA ILE A 43 9.04 7.65 16.82
C ILE A 43 9.28 7.11 15.40
N LEU A 44 10.50 6.67 15.10
CA LEU A 44 10.81 6.01 13.82
C LEU A 44 9.97 4.75 13.61
N GLN A 45 9.79 3.93 14.65
CA GLN A 45 8.96 2.73 14.63
C GLN A 45 7.48 3.05 14.36
N ASP A 46 6.93 4.11 14.98
CA ASP A 46 5.55 4.53 14.77
C ASP A 46 5.31 5.08 13.35
N ILE A 47 6.31 5.72 12.75
CA ILE A 47 6.27 6.22 11.36
C ILE A 47 6.46 5.06 10.35
N GLY A 48 6.87 3.87 10.81
CA GLY A 48 7.15 2.71 9.96
C GLY A 48 8.52 2.77 9.29
N VAL A 49 9.45 3.51 9.89
CA VAL A 49 10.86 3.57 9.51
C VAL A 49 11.62 2.56 10.37
N GLY A 50 12.20 1.55 9.74
CA GLY A 50 13.03 0.55 10.42
C GLY A 50 14.34 1.15 10.95
N ASP A 51 15.04 0.39 11.80
CA ASP A 51 16.29 0.79 12.49
C ASP A 51 17.40 1.30 11.55
N ASP A 52 17.35 0.96 10.27
CA ASP A 52 18.27 1.41 9.22
C ASP A 52 17.88 2.77 8.57
N CYS A 53 16.93 3.51 9.15
CA CYS A 53 16.29 4.69 8.55
C CYS A 53 15.63 4.39 7.18
N ARG A 54 15.12 3.16 7.03
CA ARG A 54 14.47 2.68 5.80
C ARG A 54 12.97 2.60 6.01
N LEU A 55 12.19 3.19 5.11
CA LEU A 55 10.75 3.01 5.09
C LEU A 55 10.44 1.56 4.67
N GLU A 56 9.88 0.78 5.59
CA GLU A 56 9.43 -0.59 5.33
C GLU A 56 8.23 -0.53 4.38
N SER A 57 8.38 -1.03 3.15
CA SER A 57 7.29 -1.08 2.18
C SER A 57 6.23 -2.10 2.62
N GLY A 58 5.29 -1.68 3.45
CA GLY A 58 4.23 -2.53 4.00
C GLY A 58 3.91 -2.32 5.48
N PHE A 59 4.54 -1.33 6.14
CA PHE A 59 4.18 -0.97 7.51
C PHE A 59 2.73 -0.46 7.55
N GLY A 60 1.88 -1.18 8.29
CA GLY A 60 0.47 -0.86 8.48
C GLY A 60 -0.52 -1.70 7.66
N SER A 61 -0.25 -1.95 6.37
CA SER A 61 -1.21 -2.69 5.52
C SER A 61 -1.29 -4.16 5.91
N THR A 62 -0.15 -4.82 6.13
CA THR A 62 -0.11 -6.28 6.30
C THR A 62 -0.71 -6.77 7.61
N GLN A 63 -0.53 -6.05 8.72
CA GLN A 63 -1.00 -6.51 10.03
C GLN A 63 -2.50 -6.25 10.20
N ALA A 64 -2.99 -5.08 9.77
CA ALA A 64 -4.41 -4.76 9.77
C ALA A 64 -5.19 -5.66 8.80
N GLU A 65 -4.68 -5.87 7.59
CA GLU A 65 -5.30 -6.74 6.58
C GLU A 65 -5.32 -8.22 7.03
N ARG A 66 -4.26 -8.70 7.71
CA ARG A 66 -4.26 -10.02 8.35
C ARG A 66 -5.30 -10.11 9.47
N LYS A 67 -5.39 -9.11 10.35
CA LYS A 67 -6.40 -9.10 11.43
C LYS A 67 -7.83 -9.09 10.87
N VAL A 68 -8.11 -8.26 9.88
CA VAL A 68 -9.41 -8.19 9.22
C VAL A 68 -9.76 -9.52 8.55
N SER A 69 -8.79 -10.15 7.88
CA SER A 69 -8.98 -11.46 7.25
C SER A 69 -9.30 -12.56 8.27
N LEU A 70 -8.61 -12.56 9.42
CA LEU A 70 -8.87 -13.51 10.51
C LEU A 70 -10.26 -13.31 11.13
N LEU A 71 -10.64 -12.05 11.43
CA LEU A 71 -11.96 -11.72 11.96
C LEU A 71 -13.08 -12.12 10.99
N ARG A 72 -12.89 -11.88 9.69
CA ARG A 72 -13.87 -12.26 8.67
C ARG A 72 -14.04 -13.78 8.59
N ARG A 73 -12.93 -14.52 8.69
CA ARG A 73 -12.95 -15.99 8.69
C ARG A 73 -13.62 -16.56 9.94
N GLU A 74 -13.36 -15.99 11.10
CA GLU A 74 -14.03 -16.36 12.35
C GLU A 74 -15.54 -16.10 12.26
N TYR A 75 -15.94 -14.91 11.80
CA TYR A 75 -17.35 -14.55 11.65
C TYR A 75 -18.10 -15.48 10.69
N GLN A 76 -17.49 -15.83 9.56
CA GLN A 76 -18.05 -16.81 8.63
C GLN A 76 -18.17 -18.20 9.24
N SER A 77 -17.19 -18.66 10.03
CA SER A 77 -17.25 -19.96 10.69
C SER A 77 -18.42 -20.08 11.68
N ARG A 78 -18.75 -18.98 12.36
CA ARG A 78 -19.88 -18.89 13.31
C ARG A 78 -21.24 -18.81 12.63
N LEU A 79 -21.33 -18.27 11.41
CA LEU A 79 -22.58 -18.21 10.65
C LEU A 79 -23.01 -19.57 10.06
N VAL A 80 -22.07 -20.51 9.93
CA VAL A 80 -22.30 -21.85 9.36
C VAL A 80 -22.74 -22.86 10.43
N THR A 81 -22.57 -22.54 11.71
CA THR A 81 -23.04 -23.34 12.86
C THR A 81 -24.39 -22.82 13.33
#